data_AF-A0A966YZX8-F1
#
_entry.id   AF-A0A966YZX8-F1
#
_cell.length_a   1.000
_cell.length_b   1.000
_cell.length_c   1.000
_cell.angle_alpha   90.00
_cell.angle_beta   90.00
_cell.angle_gamma   90.00
#
_symmetry.space_group_name_H-M   'P 1'
#
loop_
_entity.id
_entity.type
_entity.pdbx_description
1 polymer ?
#
loop_
_entity_poly.entity_id
_entity_poly.type
_entity_poly.pdbx_seq_one_letter_code
_entity_poly.pdbx_strand_id
1 'polypeptide(L)'
;RITIFSSRPGVVIGKKGEDIEVLRKELQKRMGVPVHVNIEEIRKPEVDAQLIADSITQQLEKRIMFRRAMKRAMQSAMRLGAQGIKIMSSGRLNGAEIARREWYREGRVPLHTLKADIDYATSEAETTYGIIGVKVWVYKGDTLGRGADAQLTQNTAPEAPVAEEKKPRRAPAKTVRRAAGADSSAKPSEEKPAVKPTVKRVRKAAASTETKKAGE
;
A
#
# COMPACT_ATOMS: atom_id res chain seq x y z
N ARG A 1 -20.86 22.15 18.66
CA ARG A 1 -20.53 21.88 17.23
C ARG A 1 -19.80 20.56 17.18
N ILE A 2 -20.22 19.62 16.34
CA ILE A 2 -19.64 18.28 16.20
C ILE A 2 -19.13 18.17 14.76
N THR A 3 -17.87 17.81 14.57
CA THR A 3 -17.29 17.54 13.25
C THR A 3 -17.08 16.03 13.12
N ILE A 4 -17.69 15.43 12.10
CA ILE A 4 -17.56 14.00 11.78
C ILE A 4 -16.58 13.86 10.62
N PHE A 5 -15.50 13.13 10.85
CA PHE A 5 -14.56 12.76 9.81
C PHE A 5 -14.99 11.43 9.20
N SER A 6 -15.20 11.39 7.89
CA SER A 6 -15.61 10.16 7.19
C SER A 6 -14.92 10.04 5.84
N SER A 7 -14.61 8.81 5.44
CA SER A 7 -14.12 8.49 4.10
C SER A 7 -15.23 8.46 3.05
N ARG A 8 -16.50 8.39 3.48
CA ARG A 8 -17.67 8.33 2.61
C ARG A 8 -18.75 9.29 3.12
N PRO A 9 -18.58 10.61 2.92
CA PRO A 9 -19.55 11.59 3.41
C PRO A 9 -20.95 11.39 2.81
N GLY A 10 -21.04 10.95 1.56
CA GLY A 10 -22.33 10.71 0.89
C GLY A 10 -23.21 9.66 1.59
N VAL A 11 -22.61 8.65 2.23
CA VAL A 11 -23.36 7.64 3.00
C VAL A 11 -23.85 8.21 4.33
N VAL A 12 -23.11 9.15 4.93
CA VAL A 12 -23.47 9.79 6.21
C VAL A 12 -24.58 10.83 6.03
N ILE A 13 -24.61 11.50 4.87
CA ILE A 13 -25.65 12.49 4.54
C ILE A 13 -26.97 11.80 4.16
N GLY A 14 -26.89 10.63 3.52
CA GLY A 14 -28.06 9.88 3.05
C GLY A 14 -28.68 10.46 1.77
N LYS A 15 -29.83 9.91 1.36
CA LYS A 15 -30.57 10.42 0.19
C LYS A 15 -31.23 11.75 0.58
N LYS A 16 -30.91 12.83 -0.17
CA LYS A 16 -31.45 14.19 0.05
C LYS A 16 -31.23 14.78 1.46
N GLY A 17 -30.31 14.23 2.27
CA GLY A 17 -30.04 14.73 3.63
C GLY A 17 -30.95 14.14 4.72
N GLU A 18 -31.65 13.04 4.45
CA GLU A 18 -32.53 12.41 5.46
C GLU A 18 -31.76 11.92 6.69
N ASP A 19 -30.64 11.21 6.48
CA ASP A 19 -29.89 10.57 7.58
C ASP A 19 -29.25 11.61 8.52
N ILE A 20 -28.81 12.77 7.99
CA ILE A 20 -28.23 13.83 8.82
C ILE A 20 -29.28 14.53 9.69
N GLU A 21 -30.53 14.63 9.24
CA GLU A 21 -31.63 15.18 10.04
C GLU A 21 -32.00 14.24 11.19
N VAL A 22 -32.07 12.93 10.91
CA VAL A 22 -32.30 11.90 11.93
C VAL A 22 -31.18 11.95 12.97
N LEU A 23 -29.92 11.96 12.53
CA LEU A 23 -28.76 12.05 13.42
C LEU A 23 -28.79 13.33 14.28
N ARG A 24 -29.15 14.47 13.70
CA ARG A 24 -29.26 15.73 14.45
C ARG A 24 -30.34 15.67 15.53
N LYS A 25 -31.51 15.08 15.22
CA LYS A 25 -32.60 14.89 16.20
C LYS A 25 -32.17 13.98 17.34
N GLU A 26 -31.50 12.87 17.04
CA GLU A 26 -30.99 11.94 18.05
C GLU A 26 -29.94 12.59 18.95
N LEU A 27 -28.99 13.32 18.36
CA LEU A 27 -27.97 14.05 19.10
C LEU A 27 -28.58 15.13 20.00
N GLN A 28 -29.56 15.87 19.50
CA GLN A 28 -30.27 16.87 20.28
C GLN A 28 -31.05 16.24 21.45
N LYS A 29 -31.70 15.08 21.22
CA LYS A 29 -32.41 14.33 22.28
C LYS A 29 -31.46 13.85 23.37
N ARG A 30 -30.26 13.38 23.01
CA ARG A 30 -29.25 12.90 23.97
C ARG A 30 -28.57 14.03 24.74
N MET A 31 -28.27 15.14 24.07
CA MET A 31 -27.49 16.24 24.65
C MET A 31 -28.36 17.33 25.30
N GLY A 32 -29.66 17.41 24.98
CA GLY A 32 -30.56 18.44 25.49
C GLY A 32 -30.26 19.86 24.99
N VAL A 33 -29.27 20.03 24.10
CA VAL A 33 -28.85 21.31 23.53
C VAL A 33 -28.90 21.28 22.00
N PRO A 34 -29.14 22.42 21.32
CA PRO A 34 -29.13 22.46 19.87
C PRO A 34 -27.74 22.15 19.31
N VAL A 35 -27.63 21.04 18.56
CA VAL A 35 -26.37 20.57 17.98
C VAL A 35 -26.25 20.99 16.52
N HIS A 36 -25.04 21.43 16.13
CA HIS A 36 -24.63 21.67 14.75
C HIS A 36 -23.62 20.59 14.34
N VAL A 37 -23.93 19.84 13.29
CA VAL A 37 -23.11 18.74 12.76
C VAL A 37 -22.43 19.20 11.47
N ASN A 38 -21.10 19.09 11.42
CA ASN A 38 -20.27 19.32 10.25
C ASN A 38 -19.69 17.98 9.77
N ILE A 39 -19.62 17.75 8.46
CA ILE A 39 -19.04 16.53 7.90
C ILE A 39 -17.81 16.94 7.11
N GLU A 40 -16.66 16.41 7.51
CA GLU A 40 -15.38 16.62 6.83
C GLU A 40 -14.93 15.31 6.18
N GLU A 41 -14.50 15.41 4.92
CA GLU A 41 -14.07 14.26 4.14
C GLU A 41 -12.60 13.94 4.39
N ILE A 42 -12.33 12.66 4.69
CA ILE A 42 -10.98 12.13 4.73
C ILE A 42 -10.53 11.80 3.30
N ARG A 43 -9.68 12.66 2.72
CA ARG A 43 -9.20 12.52 1.33
C ARG A 43 -8.43 11.22 1.05
N LYS A 44 -7.71 10.69 2.03
CA LYS A 44 -6.86 9.49 1.90
C LYS A 44 -7.19 8.47 3.00
N PRO A 45 -8.20 7.61 2.80
CA PRO A 45 -8.64 6.67 3.85
C PRO A 45 -7.60 5.59 4.18
N GLU A 46 -6.78 5.19 3.21
CA GLU A 46 -5.76 4.15 3.37
C GLU A 46 -4.52 4.61 4.19
N VAL A 47 -4.49 5.88 4.62
CA VAL A 47 -3.42 6.43 5.48
C VAL A 47 -3.94 6.68 6.90
N ASP A 48 -5.26 6.67 7.09
CA ASP A 48 -5.89 6.84 8.40
C ASP A 48 -5.86 5.52 9.17
N ALA A 49 -5.34 5.54 10.40
CA ALA A 49 -5.13 4.30 11.15
C ALA A 49 -6.45 3.61 11.50
N GLN A 50 -7.50 4.37 11.83
CA GLN A 50 -8.79 3.84 12.24
C GLN A 50 -9.48 3.15 11.07
N LEU A 51 -9.53 3.81 9.90
CA LEU A 51 -10.15 3.23 8.71
C LEU A 51 -9.42 1.98 8.22
N ILE A 52 -8.09 1.93 8.34
CA ILE A 52 -7.33 0.72 8.02
C ILE A 52 -7.68 -0.41 9.00
N ALA A 53 -7.76 -0.11 10.30
CA ALA A 53 -8.11 -1.10 11.32
C ALA A 53 -9.50 -1.69 11.05
N ASP A 54 -10.50 -0.84 10.79
CA ASP A 54 -11.88 -1.23 10.50
C ASP A 54 -12.00 -2.02 9.19
N SER A 55 -11.21 -1.67 8.17
CA SER A 55 -11.15 -2.43 6.92
C SER A 55 -10.58 -3.84 7.13
N ILE A 56 -9.61 -4.00 8.03
CA ILE A 56 -9.05 -5.32 8.36
C ILE A 56 -10.04 -6.13 9.19
N THR A 57 -10.69 -5.55 10.20
CA THR A 57 -11.68 -6.26 11.02
C THR A 57 -12.85 -6.77 10.18
N GLN A 58 -13.40 -5.93 9.30
CA GLN A 58 -14.44 -6.34 8.34
C GLN A 58 -13.98 -7.49 7.43
N GLN A 59 -12.70 -7.53 7.05
CA GLN A 59 -12.16 -8.64 6.25
C GLN A 59 -12.03 -9.93 7.08
N LEU A 60 -11.65 -9.83 8.35
CA LEU A 60 -11.54 -10.96 9.27
C LEU A 60 -12.92 -11.56 9.57
N GLU A 61 -13.95 -10.74 9.75
CA GLU A 61 -15.34 -11.18 9.92
C GLU A 61 -15.86 -11.95 8.70
N LYS A 62 -15.47 -11.49 7.50
CA LYS A 62 -15.73 -12.17 6.22
C LYS A 62 -14.86 -13.42 6.02
N ARG A 63 -14.15 -13.89 7.04
CA ARG A 63 -13.29 -15.09 7.04
C ARG A 63 -12.16 -15.03 6.00
N ILE A 64 -11.68 -13.83 5.66
CA ILE A 64 -10.48 -13.68 4.85
C ILE A 64 -9.25 -14.01 5.71
N MET A 65 -8.28 -14.73 5.13
CA MET A 65 -7.03 -15.04 5.83
C MET A 65 -6.35 -13.75 6.32
N PHE A 66 -6.09 -13.69 7.62
CA PHE A 66 -5.54 -12.50 8.29
C PHE A 66 -4.23 -11.99 7.65
N ARG A 67 -3.33 -12.90 7.23
CA ARG A 67 -2.09 -12.56 6.51
C ARG A 67 -2.35 -11.81 5.20
N ARG A 68 -3.38 -12.21 4.46
CA ARG A 68 -3.76 -11.57 3.18
C ARG A 68 -4.35 -10.18 3.43
N ALA A 69 -5.25 -10.06 4.41
CA ALA A 69 -5.85 -8.79 4.79
C ALA A 69 -4.78 -7.76 5.20
N MET A 70 -3.86 -8.16 6.09
CA MET A 70 -2.76 -7.30 6.54
C MET A 70 -1.81 -6.93 5.41
N LYS A 71 -1.33 -7.89 4.61
CA LYS A 71 -0.37 -7.60 3.53
C LYS A 71 -0.97 -6.67 2.48
N ARG A 72 -2.27 -6.84 2.15
CA ARG A 72 -3.00 -5.95 1.26
C ARG A 72 -3.11 -4.53 1.84
N ALA A 73 -3.49 -4.40 3.11
CA ALA A 73 -3.61 -3.11 3.79
C ALA A 73 -2.28 -2.36 3.85
N MET A 74 -1.18 -3.05 4.20
CA MET A 74 0.16 -2.44 4.23
C MET A 74 0.59 -1.93 2.85
N GLN A 75 0.41 -2.74 1.80
CA GLN A 75 0.75 -2.36 0.44
C GLN A 75 -0.09 -1.16 -0.05
N SER A 76 -1.38 -1.12 0.27
CA SER A 76 -2.24 0.04 -0.04
C SER A 76 -1.77 1.32 0.65
N ALA A 77 -1.44 1.24 1.95
CA ALA A 77 -0.98 2.38 2.73
C ALA A 77 0.37 2.93 2.24
N MET A 78 1.35 2.04 2.01
CA MET A 78 2.67 2.41 1.48
C MET A 78 2.56 3.03 0.08
N ARG A 79 1.68 2.49 -0.79
CA ARG A 79 1.43 3.03 -2.14
C ARG A 79 0.86 4.45 -2.12
N LEU A 80 0.09 4.80 -1.10
CA LEU A 80 -0.53 6.14 -0.95
C LEU A 80 0.34 7.15 -0.19
N GLY A 81 1.58 6.76 0.14
CA GLY A 81 2.61 7.65 0.66
C GLY A 81 2.78 7.62 2.18
N ALA A 82 2.31 6.57 2.87
CA ALA A 82 2.72 6.35 4.25
C ALA A 82 4.23 6.06 4.30
N GLN A 83 4.95 6.69 5.23
CA GLN A 83 6.40 6.49 5.38
C GLN A 83 6.73 5.17 6.12
N GLY A 84 5.75 4.66 6.87
CA GLY A 84 5.78 3.30 7.39
C GLY A 84 4.47 2.93 8.06
N ILE A 85 4.25 1.62 8.17
CA ILE A 85 3.07 1.04 8.77
C ILE A 85 3.45 -0.17 9.61
N LYS A 86 2.82 -0.32 10.77
CA LYS A 86 2.88 -1.52 11.61
C LYS A 86 1.46 -1.97 11.89
N ILE A 87 1.18 -3.24 11.68
CA ILE A 87 -0.12 -3.84 11.96
C ILE A 87 0.10 -5.01 12.91
N MET A 88 -0.64 -5.04 14.03
CA MET A 88 -0.74 -6.18 14.93
C MET A 88 -2.13 -6.78 14.87
N SER A 89 -2.19 -8.10 14.86
CA SER A 89 -3.41 -8.85 15.09
C SER A 89 -3.18 -9.82 16.25
N SER A 90 -4.07 -9.78 17.25
CA SER A 90 -4.02 -10.62 18.44
C SER A 90 -5.36 -11.33 18.63
N GLY A 91 -5.31 -12.64 18.88
CA GLY A 91 -6.51 -13.45 19.14
C GLY A 91 -6.38 -14.84 18.54
N ARG A 92 -7.53 -15.51 18.35
CA ARG A 92 -7.63 -16.84 17.73
C ARG A 92 -7.54 -16.74 16.21
N LEU A 93 -6.34 -16.41 15.71
CA LEU A 93 -6.11 -16.16 14.29
C LEU A 93 -6.45 -17.40 13.45
N ASN A 94 -7.29 -17.21 12.43
CA ASN A 94 -7.76 -18.28 11.54
C ASN A 94 -8.46 -19.45 12.26
N GLY A 95 -9.06 -19.20 13.43
CA GLY A 95 -9.79 -20.22 14.20
C GLY A 95 -8.90 -21.17 15.00
N ALA A 96 -7.62 -20.82 15.21
CA ALA A 96 -6.74 -21.59 16.09
C ALA A 96 -7.31 -21.68 17.52
N GLU A 97 -7.07 -22.80 18.20
CA GLU A 97 -7.50 -23.01 19.59
C GLU A 97 -6.78 -22.06 20.55
N ILE A 98 -5.47 -21.90 20.35
CA ILE A 98 -4.62 -21.01 21.16
C ILE A 98 -4.50 -19.64 20.50
N ALA A 99 -4.79 -18.60 21.27
CA ALA A 99 -4.62 -17.23 20.81
C ALA A 99 -3.14 -16.86 20.63
N ARG A 100 -2.84 -16.13 19.56
CA ARG A 100 -1.48 -15.65 19.27
C ARG A 100 -1.48 -14.21 18.79
N ARG A 101 -0.31 -13.59 18.81
CA ARG A 101 -0.08 -12.22 18.35
C ARG A 101 0.90 -12.23 17.20
N GLU A 102 0.41 -11.90 16.02
CA GLU A 102 1.24 -11.71 14.83
C GLU A 102 1.31 -10.23 14.47
N TRP A 103 2.49 -9.80 14.01
CA TRP A 103 2.69 -8.42 13.59
C TRP A 103 3.52 -8.35 12.33
N TYR A 104 3.16 -7.40 11.49
CA TYR A 104 3.90 -7.07 10.29
C TYR A 104 4.25 -5.59 10.32
N ARG A 105 5.44 -5.25 9.83
CA ARG A 105 5.93 -3.88 9.74
C ARG A 105 6.59 -3.67 8.40
N GLU A 106 6.29 -2.53 7.79
CA GLU A 106 6.88 -2.08 6.54
C GLU A 106 7.26 -0.60 6.68
N GLY A 107 8.40 -0.20 6.11
CA GLY A 107 8.92 1.16 6.25
C GLY A 107 9.40 1.53 7.66
N ARG A 108 9.43 2.84 7.95
CA ARG A 108 9.93 3.40 9.21
C ARG A 108 8.77 3.67 10.16
N VAL A 109 8.85 3.18 11.41
CA VAL A 109 7.87 3.51 12.46
C VAL A 109 8.62 3.79 13.77
N PRO A 110 9.03 5.05 14.00
CA PRO A 110 9.86 5.40 15.16
C PRO A 110 8.98 5.69 16.39
N LEU A 111 8.71 4.68 17.21
CA LEU A 111 7.79 4.79 18.37
C LEU A 111 8.32 5.65 19.52
N HIS A 112 9.63 5.94 19.57
CA HIS A 112 10.24 6.73 20.63
C HIS A 112 10.36 8.23 20.27
N THR A 113 10.13 8.59 19.00
CA THR A 113 10.34 9.95 18.52
C THR A 113 9.04 10.74 18.64
N LEU A 114 8.94 11.62 19.63
CA LEU A 114 7.72 12.44 19.85
C LEU A 114 7.40 13.39 18.68
N LYS A 115 8.42 13.78 17.90
CA LYS A 115 8.24 14.61 16.69
C LYS A 115 7.54 13.85 15.55
N ALA A 116 7.58 12.52 15.56
CA ALA A 116 6.99 11.72 14.49
C ALA A 116 5.46 11.79 14.56
N ASP A 117 4.81 12.12 13.44
CA ASP A 117 3.36 12.02 13.29
C ASP A 117 2.99 10.55 13.13
N ILE A 118 2.57 9.93 14.23
CA ILE A 118 2.16 8.53 14.28
C ILE A 118 0.69 8.48 14.65
N ASP A 119 -0.10 8.03 13.70
CA ASP A 119 -1.51 7.75 13.90
C ASP A 119 -1.66 6.32 14.43
N TYR A 120 -2.43 6.17 15.50
CA TYR A 120 -2.65 4.90 16.17
C TYR A 120 -4.14 4.65 16.34
N ALA A 121 -4.55 3.43 15.98
CA ALA A 121 -5.93 3.01 16.12
C ALA A 121 -6.04 1.54 16.51
N THR A 122 -7.19 1.22 17.08
CA THR A 122 -7.56 -0.15 17.46
C THR A 122 -8.95 -0.45 16.95
N SER A 123 -9.16 -1.68 16.50
CA SER A 123 -10.47 -2.17 16.10
C SER A 123 -10.60 -3.64 16.50
N GLU A 124 -11.80 -4.06 16.85
CA GLU A 124 -12.11 -5.41 17.30
C GLU A 124 -12.97 -6.09 16.23
N ALA A 125 -12.60 -7.32 15.85
CA ALA A 125 -13.38 -8.14 14.93
C ALA A 125 -14.11 -9.23 15.70
N GLU A 126 -15.43 -9.25 15.57
CA GLU A 126 -16.28 -10.28 16.18
C GLU A 126 -16.36 -11.48 15.25
N THR A 127 -15.57 -12.53 15.53
CA THR A 127 -15.59 -13.77 14.75
C THR A 127 -16.32 -14.88 15.50
N THR A 128 -16.71 -15.94 14.80
CA THR A 128 -17.37 -17.10 15.42
C THR A 128 -16.55 -17.79 16.50
N TYR A 129 -15.22 -17.61 16.49
CA TYR A 129 -14.31 -18.23 17.45
C TYR A 129 -13.94 -17.29 18.61
N GLY A 130 -14.50 -16.08 18.63
CA GLY A 130 -14.23 -15.04 19.61
C GLY A 130 -13.73 -13.75 18.98
N ILE A 131 -13.17 -12.88 19.81
CA ILE A 131 -12.74 -11.53 19.41
C ILE A 131 -11.28 -11.57 18.92
N ILE A 132 -11.02 -10.91 17.79
CA ILE A 132 -9.68 -10.65 17.29
C ILE A 132 -9.42 -9.14 17.36
N GLY A 133 -8.42 -8.74 18.15
CA GLY A 133 -8.00 -7.36 18.24
C GLY A 133 -6.98 -7.00 17.16
N VAL A 134 -7.20 -5.89 16.45
CA VAL A 134 -6.29 -5.33 15.47
C VAL A 134 -5.77 -3.98 15.98
N LYS A 135 -4.45 -3.79 15.94
CA LYS A 135 -3.79 -2.54 16.31
C LYS A 135 -2.96 -2.05 15.13
N VAL A 136 -3.14 -0.79 14.73
CA VAL A 136 -2.48 -0.21 13.57
C VAL A 136 -1.70 1.03 14.00
N TRP A 137 -0.45 1.15 13.54
CA TRP A 137 0.34 2.37 13.59
C TRP A 137 0.68 2.79 12.17
N VAL A 138 0.37 4.03 11.82
CA VAL A 138 0.74 4.64 10.54
C VAL A 138 1.62 5.84 10.80
N TYR A 139 2.83 5.82 10.26
CA TYR A 139 3.76 6.95 10.31
C TYR A 139 3.59 7.79 9.04
N LYS A 140 3.10 9.01 9.22
CA LYS A 140 2.79 9.96 8.12
C LYS A 140 3.96 10.90 7.81
N GLY A 141 4.94 10.98 8.70
CA GLY A 141 6.13 11.82 8.57
C GLY A 141 6.48 12.54 9.87
N ASP A 142 7.55 13.35 9.84
CA ASP A 142 7.88 14.19 10.98
C ASP A 142 7.01 15.46 10.98
N THR A 143 6.49 15.85 12.14
CA THR A 143 5.81 17.14 12.34
C THR A 143 6.79 18.31 12.45
N LEU A 144 7.79 18.40 11.56
CA LEU A 144 8.61 19.61 11.48
C LEU A 144 7.76 20.70 10.77
N GLY A 145 7.00 21.51 11.52
CA GLY A 145 6.30 22.69 10.98
C GLY A 145 4.80 22.84 11.32
N ARG A 146 4.18 21.92 12.08
CA ARG A 146 2.72 22.01 12.38
C ARG A 146 2.34 23.12 13.38
N GLY A 147 3.29 23.98 13.77
CA GLY A 147 3.06 25.19 14.55
C GLY A 147 3.00 26.49 13.74
N ALA A 148 3.41 26.51 12.46
CA ALA A 148 3.50 27.74 11.67
C ALA A 148 3.04 27.62 10.20
N ASP A 149 3.13 26.43 9.57
CA ASP A 149 3.09 26.35 8.10
C ASP A 149 1.79 25.74 7.51
N ALA A 150 0.91 25.21 8.35
CA ALA A 150 -0.31 24.52 7.90
C ALA A 150 -1.41 25.45 7.35
N GLN A 151 -1.30 26.78 7.57
CA GLN A 151 -2.24 27.76 7.01
C GLN A 151 -1.85 28.27 5.60
N LEU A 152 -0.60 28.07 5.17
CA LEU A 152 -0.10 28.69 3.92
C LEU A 152 -0.33 27.84 2.66
N THR A 153 -0.57 26.53 2.78
CA THR A 153 -0.69 25.63 1.62
C THR A 153 -2.13 25.38 1.14
N GLN A 154 -3.15 25.94 1.81
CA GLN A 154 -4.55 25.80 1.41
C GLN A 154 -5.06 26.93 0.48
N ASN A 155 -4.26 27.99 0.26
CA ASN A 155 -4.69 29.16 -0.53
C ASN A 155 -4.02 29.32 -1.91
N THR A 156 -3.21 28.37 -2.37
CA THR A 156 -2.67 28.42 -3.74
C THR A 156 -3.45 27.47 -4.65
N ALA A 157 -4.41 28.03 -5.37
CA ALA A 157 -5.05 27.37 -6.51
C ALA A 157 -3.97 27.02 -7.57
N PRO A 158 -4.13 25.93 -8.35
CA PRO A 158 -3.14 25.53 -9.33
C PRO A 158 -3.14 26.50 -10.52
N GLU A 159 -2.12 27.36 -10.56
CA GLU A 159 -1.80 28.20 -11.72
C GLU A 159 -1.27 27.31 -12.86
N ALA A 160 -1.83 27.50 -14.05
CA ALA A 160 -1.49 26.74 -15.26
C ALA A 160 0.01 26.89 -15.62
N PRO A 161 0.63 25.87 -16.25
CA PRO A 161 2.05 25.93 -16.57
C PRO A 161 2.30 26.96 -17.68
N VAL A 162 3.06 27.99 -17.33
CA VAL A 162 3.57 29.00 -18.25
C VAL A 162 4.52 28.34 -19.26
N ALA A 163 4.29 28.62 -20.54
CA ALA A 163 5.01 28.05 -21.67
C ALA A 163 6.52 28.34 -21.59
N GLU A 164 7.32 27.28 -21.75
CA GLU A 164 8.77 27.31 -21.73
C GLU A 164 9.32 27.90 -23.05
N GLU A 165 10.00 29.04 -22.94
CA GLU A 165 10.55 29.81 -24.06
C GLU A 165 11.79 29.11 -24.65
N LYS A 166 11.64 28.50 -25.83
CA LYS A 166 12.72 27.83 -26.57
C LYS A 166 13.73 28.83 -27.12
N LYS A 167 14.93 28.86 -26.52
CA LYS A 167 16.12 29.52 -27.08
C LYS A 167 16.53 28.89 -28.43
N PRO A 168 16.76 29.65 -29.52
CA PRO A 168 17.04 29.05 -30.82
C PRO A 168 18.47 28.48 -30.86
N ARG A 169 18.58 27.19 -31.22
CA ARG A 169 19.87 26.54 -31.51
C ARG A 169 20.37 27.02 -32.87
N ARG A 170 21.57 27.64 -32.86
CA ARG A 170 22.37 27.99 -34.03
C ARG A 170 22.58 26.76 -34.92
N ALA A 171 22.27 26.86 -36.21
CA ALA A 171 22.50 25.80 -37.21
C ALA A 171 24.01 25.59 -37.48
N PRO A 172 24.48 24.36 -37.75
CA PRO A 172 25.82 24.16 -38.28
C PRO A 172 25.83 24.34 -39.80
N ALA A 173 26.79 25.14 -40.29
CA ALA A 173 27.05 25.36 -41.71
C ALA A 173 27.64 24.09 -42.38
N LYS A 174 27.31 23.91 -43.66
CA LYS A 174 27.74 22.80 -44.52
C LYS A 174 28.87 23.25 -45.46
N THR A 175 29.69 22.28 -45.90
CA THR A 175 30.66 22.28 -47.05
C THR A 175 32.06 22.83 -46.68
N VAL A 176 33.21 22.20 -47.00
CA VAL A 176 33.67 21.65 -48.30
C VAL A 176 34.67 20.46 -48.17
N ARG A 177 34.61 19.61 -49.20
CA ARG A 177 35.37 18.43 -49.63
C ARG A 177 36.90 18.43 -49.46
N ARG A 178 37.48 17.23 -49.33
CA ARG A 178 38.48 16.70 -50.28
C ARG A 178 38.62 15.16 -50.21
N ALA A 179 38.70 14.54 -51.38
CA ALA A 179 38.93 13.11 -51.60
C ALA A 179 40.32 12.89 -52.22
N ALA A 180 40.98 11.79 -51.83
CA ALA A 180 42.02 11.01 -52.54
C ALA A 180 42.55 9.97 -51.52
N GLY A 181 42.74 8.68 -51.77
CA GLY A 181 42.62 7.80 -52.93
C GLY A 181 43.11 6.38 -52.49
N ALA A 182 42.90 5.39 -53.36
CA ALA A 182 43.23 3.95 -53.32
C ALA A 182 44.66 3.61 -52.79
N ASP A 183 45.01 2.38 -52.36
CA ASP A 183 44.82 1.10 -53.07
C ASP A 183 45.26 -0.13 -52.24
N SER A 184 44.71 -1.30 -52.62
CA SER A 184 45.22 -2.69 -52.50
C SER A 184 45.35 -3.35 -51.09
N SER A 185 44.97 -4.60 -50.83
CA SER A 185 44.98 -5.82 -51.67
C SER A 185 44.06 -6.96 -51.16
N ALA A 186 43.49 -7.68 -52.14
CA ALA A 186 42.89 -9.03 -52.26
C ALA A 186 43.29 -10.15 -51.23
N LYS A 187 42.59 -11.30 -51.01
CA LYS A 187 41.35 -11.99 -51.49
C LYS A 187 41.03 -13.20 -50.53
N PRO A 188 39.94 -13.98 -50.70
CA PRO A 188 39.23 -14.76 -49.67
C PRO A 188 39.23 -16.31 -49.80
N SER A 189 38.67 -17.01 -48.80
CA SER A 189 38.11 -18.39 -48.80
C SER A 189 37.40 -18.61 -47.44
N GLU A 190 36.33 -19.39 -47.20
CA GLU A 190 35.34 -20.17 -47.94
C GLU A 190 34.22 -20.57 -46.92
N GLU A 191 33.17 -21.25 -47.38
CA GLU A 191 31.85 -21.48 -46.77
C GLU A 191 31.72 -22.22 -45.41
N LYS A 192 30.57 -21.94 -44.78
CA LYS A 192 29.85 -22.63 -43.67
C LYS A 192 29.48 -24.10 -44.03
N PRO A 193 29.17 -25.04 -43.09
CA PRO A 193 28.05 -24.86 -42.14
C PRO A 193 28.12 -25.57 -40.77
N ALA A 194 27.07 -25.27 -39.97
CA ALA A 194 26.82 -25.66 -38.60
C ALA A 194 26.39 -27.12 -38.40
N VAL A 195 26.72 -27.71 -37.24
CA VAL A 195 26.16 -28.98 -36.73
C VAL A 195 25.84 -28.86 -35.24
N LYS A 196 24.58 -29.17 -34.87
CA LYS A 196 24.08 -29.35 -33.48
C LYS A 196 24.63 -30.65 -32.89
N PRO A 197 24.67 -30.82 -31.56
CA PRO A 197 24.45 -32.13 -30.96
C PRO A 197 23.14 -32.15 -30.17
N THR A 198 22.38 -33.23 -30.40
CA THR A 198 21.19 -33.61 -29.65
C THR A 198 21.45 -34.97 -28.99
N VAL A 199 20.95 -35.14 -27.76
CA VAL A 199 20.59 -36.39 -27.04
C VAL A 199 21.71 -37.27 -26.47
N LYS A 200 21.67 -37.52 -25.14
CA LYS A 200 21.31 -38.86 -24.61
C LYS A 200 20.96 -38.89 -23.12
N ARG A 201 19.68 -39.23 -22.90
CA ARG A 201 19.08 -39.77 -21.69
C ARG A 201 19.43 -41.26 -21.59
N VAL A 202 19.82 -41.75 -20.42
CA VAL A 202 19.76 -43.19 -20.10
C VAL A 202 19.12 -43.36 -18.72
N ARG A 203 17.96 -44.02 -18.71
CA ARG A 203 17.36 -44.73 -17.56
C ARG A 203 17.74 -46.20 -17.70
N LYS A 204 18.06 -46.89 -16.60
CA LYS A 204 17.76 -48.32 -16.30
C LYS A 204 18.36 -48.67 -14.92
N ALA A 205 17.97 -49.71 -14.19
CA ALA A 205 16.69 -50.18 -13.64
C ALA A 205 17.05 -51.09 -12.44
N ALA A 206 16.04 -51.37 -11.61
CA ALA A 206 15.95 -52.33 -10.51
C ALA A 206 16.91 -53.54 -10.49
N ALA A 207 17.32 -53.92 -9.28
CA ALA A 207 17.31 -55.31 -8.83
C ALA A 207 17.16 -55.41 -7.30
N SER A 208 16.34 -56.37 -6.91
CA SER A 208 15.86 -56.83 -5.61
C SER A 208 16.91 -57.57 -4.76
N THR A 209 16.75 -57.57 -3.43
CA THR A 209 16.90 -58.79 -2.61
C THR A 209 16.27 -58.65 -1.23
N GLU A 210 15.42 -59.62 -0.88
CA GLU A 210 14.92 -59.92 0.46
C GLU A 210 16.07 -60.32 1.41
N THR A 211 15.88 -60.20 2.74
CA THR A 211 16.01 -61.30 3.72
C THR A 211 15.86 -60.82 5.19
N LYS A 212 14.86 -61.41 5.88
CA LYS A 212 14.70 -61.78 7.31
C LYS A 212 14.87 -60.78 8.49
N LYS A 213 13.75 -60.53 9.17
CA LYS A 213 13.31 -61.09 10.49
C LYS A 213 14.28 -61.04 11.71
N ALA A 214 13.96 -60.18 12.67
CA ALA A 214 14.00 -60.30 14.16
C ALA A 214 13.63 -58.89 14.71
N GLY A 215 12.78 -58.63 15.70
CA GLY A 215 12.52 -59.31 16.97
C GLY A 215 12.72 -58.25 18.07
N GLU A 216 11.69 -58.06 18.91
CA GLU A 216 11.55 -57.12 20.05
C GLU A 216 11.15 -55.66 19.74
#